data_AF-K9LKJ2-F1
#
_entry.id   AF-K9LKJ2-F1
#
_cell.length_a   1.000
_cell.length_b   1.000
_cell.length_c   1.000
_cell.angle_alpha   90.00
_cell.angle_beta   90.00
_cell.angle_gamma   90.00
#
_symmetry.space_group_name_H-M   'P 1'
#
loop_
_entity.id
_entity.type
_entity.pdbx_description
1 polymer ?
#
loop_
_entity_poly.entity_id
_entity_poly.type
_entity_poly.pdbx_seq_one_letter_code
_entity_poly.pdbx_strand_id
1 'polypeptide(L)'
;HRDWEAYDIGLHGTVYQVNKWDTEQFDFSKKLSDADYVGPTCQYCHMRGGHHNVQRASIVYTSMGMSMADRGAPLWKEKRDRWVSICDDCHSPRFARENLQAMDESVKDARLKYR
;
A
#
# COMPACT_ATOMS: atom_id res chain seq x y z
N HIS A 1 4.90 -9.59 -11.99
CA HIS A 1 4.76 -8.74 -10.80
C HIS A 1 3.54 -9.26 -10.06
N ARG A 2 3.74 -9.98 -8.95
CA ARG A 2 2.65 -10.71 -8.24
C ARG A 2 1.83 -9.76 -7.37
N ASP A 3 1.31 -8.69 -7.98
CA ASP A 3 0.68 -7.58 -7.25
C ASP A 3 -0.71 -7.99 -6.74
N TRP A 4 -1.49 -8.65 -7.61
CA TRP A 4 -2.80 -9.21 -7.25
C TRP A 4 -2.65 -10.31 -6.21
N GLU A 5 -1.76 -11.28 -6.45
CA GLU A 5 -1.63 -12.45 -5.58
C GLU A 5 -1.15 -12.07 -4.18
N ALA A 6 -0.23 -11.10 -4.06
CA ALA A 6 0.23 -10.62 -2.76
C ALA A 6 -0.87 -9.87 -1.99
N TYR A 7 -1.74 -9.13 -2.70
CA TYR A 7 -2.91 -8.49 -2.10
C TYR A 7 -3.95 -9.53 -1.68
N ASP A 8 -4.41 -10.35 -2.62
CA ASP A 8 -5.52 -11.30 -2.51
C ASP A 8 -5.32 -12.30 -1.37
N ILE A 9 -4.10 -12.84 -1.24
CA ILE A 9 -3.79 -13.80 -0.16
C ILE A 9 -3.41 -13.13 1.17
N GLY A 10 -3.08 -11.84 1.14
CA GLY A 10 -2.75 -11.07 2.34
C GLY A 10 -4.00 -10.75 3.16
N LEU A 11 -3.83 -10.29 4.40
CA LEU A 11 -4.98 -9.97 5.26
C LEU A 11 -5.91 -8.91 4.66
N HIS A 12 -5.38 -7.92 3.92
CA HIS A 12 -6.23 -6.97 3.19
C HIS A 12 -7.11 -7.67 2.14
N GLY A 13 -6.54 -8.61 1.38
CA GLY A 13 -7.28 -9.42 0.40
C GLY A 13 -8.27 -10.38 1.05
N THR A 14 -7.90 -11.00 2.17
CA THR A 14 -8.82 -11.83 2.97
C THR A 14 -10.02 -11.02 3.46
N VAL A 15 -9.78 -9.84 4.06
CA VAL A 15 -10.86 -8.93 4.50
C VAL A 15 -11.73 -8.54 3.30
N TYR A 16 -11.13 -8.20 2.16
CA TYR A 16 -11.87 -7.90 0.94
C TYR A 16 -12.70 -9.09 0.46
N GLN A 17 -12.13 -10.29 0.32
CA GLN A 17 -12.82 -11.46 -0.23
C GLN A 17 -14.02 -11.87 0.63
N VAL A 18 -13.86 -11.80 1.95
CA VAL A 18 -14.92 -12.14 2.92
C VAL A 18 -16.05 -11.11 2.91
N ASN A 19 -15.75 -9.83 2.74
CA ASN A 19 -16.71 -8.74 2.99
C ASN A 19 -17.17 -7.97 1.74
N LYS A 20 -16.56 -8.16 0.56
CA LYS A 20 -16.84 -7.35 -0.64
C LYS A 20 -18.29 -7.39 -1.15
N TRP A 21 -19.12 -8.32 -0.69
CA TRP A 21 -20.54 -8.39 -1.06
C TRP A 21 -21.47 -7.87 0.04
N ASP A 22 -20.94 -7.53 1.21
CA ASP A 22 -21.67 -6.85 2.27
C ASP A 22 -21.55 -5.34 2.07
N THR A 23 -22.66 -4.69 1.72
CA THR A 23 -22.70 -3.26 1.43
C THR A 23 -22.39 -2.40 2.66
N GLU A 24 -22.55 -2.93 3.88
CA GLU A 24 -22.18 -2.22 5.11
C GLU A 24 -20.65 -2.20 5.31
N GLN A 25 -19.93 -3.13 4.67
CA GLN A 25 -18.47 -3.24 4.72
C GLN A 25 -17.79 -2.60 3.51
N PHE A 26 -18.41 -2.77 2.33
CA PHE A 26 -17.93 -2.28 1.04
C PHE A 26 -19.08 -1.73 0.19
N ASP A 27 -19.33 -0.43 0.29
CA ASP A 27 -20.26 0.27 -0.61
C ASP A 27 -19.54 0.83 -1.84
N PHE A 28 -19.59 0.08 -2.96
CA PHE A 28 -18.96 0.50 -4.22
C PHE A 28 -19.72 1.59 -4.98
N SER A 29 -20.86 2.08 -4.47
CA SER A 29 -21.52 3.25 -5.04
C SER A 29 -20.83 4.57 -4.65
N LYS A 30 -20.07 4.58 -3.55
CA LYS A 30 -19.33 5.75 -3.06
C LYS A 30 -18.16 6.11 -3.97
N LYS A 31 -17.88 7.40 -4.11
CA LYS A 31 -16.63 7.87 -4.73
C LYS A 31 -15.45 7.53 -3.82
N LEU A 32 -14.26 7.39 -4.40
CA LEU A 32 -13.03 7.12 -3.64
C LEU A 32 -12.62 8.23 -2.67
N SER A 33 -13.17 9.44 -2.78
CA SER A 33 -13.02 10.50 -1.77
C SER A 33 -13.83 10.23 -0.50
N ASP A 34 -14.90 9.45 -0.63
CA ASP A 34 -15.90 9.19 0.40
C ASP A 34 -15.90 7.71 0.80
N ALA A 35 -14.95 6.92 0.28
CA ALA A 35 -14.82 5.51 0.59
C ALA A 35 -14.39 5.32 2.04
N ASP A 36 -15.14 4.50 2.76
CA ASP A 36 -15.03 4.24 4.20
C ASP A 36 -15.02 2.72 4.49
N TYR A 37 -14.40 1.96 3.59
CA TYR A 37 -14.38 0.51 3.64
C TYR A 37 -13.67 -0.04 4.88
N VAL A 38 -14.11 -1.22 5.34
CA VAL A 38 -13.45 -1.94 6.46
C VAL A 38 -12.02 -2.39 6.14
N GLY A 39 -11.69 -2.55 4.85
CA GLY A 39 -10.35 -2.88 4.37
C GLY A 39 -10.04 -2.18 3.05
N PRO A 40 -8.74 -1.97 2.73
CA PRO A 40 -8.37 -1.22 1.54
C PRO A 40 -8.55 -2.04 0.26
N THR A 41 -8.86 -1.34 -0.84
CA THR A 41 -8.77 -1.87 -2.22
C THR A 41 -7.53 -1.31 -2.94
N CYS A 42 -7.21 -1.82 -4.13
CA CYS A 42 -6.15 -1.27 -4.98
C CYS A 42 -6.34 0.24 -5.21
N GLN A 43 -7.59 0.62 -5.51
CA GLN A 43 -8.00 1.99 -5.81
C GLN A 43 -7.89 2.89 -4.57
N TYR A 44 -8.23 2.37 -3.39
CA TYR A 44 -8.14 3.12 -2.14
C TYR A 44 -6.73 3.67 -1.90
N CYS A 45 -5.72 2.82 -2.13
CA CYS A 45 -4.32 3.19 -1.92
C CYS A 45 -3.71 3.94 -3.12
N HIS A 46 -3.88 3.41 -4.35
CA HIS A 46 -3.16 3.92 -5.53
C HIS A 46 -3.90 5.03 -6.28
N MET A 47 -5.23 5.09 -6.15
CA MET A 47 -6.09 6.11 -6.76
C MET A 47 -6.72 6.99 -5.67
N ARG A 48 -5.96 7.27 -4.61
CA ARG A 48 -6.43 8.01 -3.43
C ARG A 48 -7.22 9.27 -3.82
N GLY A 49 -8.44 9.39 -3.29
CA GLY A 49 -9.37 10.49 -3.59
C GLY A 49 -9.89 10.52 -5.03
N GLY A 50 -9.75 9.43 -5.80
CA GLY A 50 -10.18 9.34 -7.20
C GLY A 50 -9.14 9.82 -8.23
N HIS A 51 -7.89 10.05 -7.82
CA HIS A 51 -6.87 10.54 -8.73
C HIS A 51 -6.41 9.47 -9.74
N HIS A 52 -6.38 9.80 -11.03
CA HIS A 52 -6.12 8.83 -12.10
C HIS A 52 -4.63 8.58 -12.41
N ASN A 53 -3.71 9.44 -11.94
CA ASN A 53 -2.30 9.06 -11.88
C ASN A 53 -2.09 8.05 -10.75
N VAL A 54 -2.16 6.76 -11.08
CA VAL A 54 -1.96 5.63 -10.15
C VAL A 54 -0.56 5.58 -9.52
N GLN A 55 0.43 6.24 -10.14
CA GLN A 55 1.79 6.34 -9.64
C GLN A 55 1.99 7.54 -8.69
N ARG A 56 0.97 8.36 -8.46
CA ARG A 56 1.09 9.62 -7.70
C ARG A 56 1.62 9.41 -6.28
N ALA A 57 1.34 8.25 -5.66
CA ALA A 57 1.83 7.91 -4.33
C ALA A 57 3.21 7.23 -4.33
N SER A 58 3.73 6.80 -5.49
CA SER A 58 5.00 6.06 -5.55
C SER A 58 6.18 6.88 -5.02
N ILE A 59 7.07 6.21 -4.28
CA ILE A 59 8.27 6.84 -3.70
C ILE A 59 9.27 7.13 -4.81
N VAL A 60 9.70 6.09 -5.53
CA VAL A 60 10.67 6.16 -6.63
C VAL A 60 10.45 4.96 -7.56
N TYR A 61 10.67 5.16 -8.86
CA TYR A 61 10.60 4.09 -9.85
C TYR A 61 11.85 3.20 -9.75
N THR A 62 11.66 1.89 -9.60
CA THR A 62 12.75 0.94 -9.37
C THR A 62 12.74 -0.23 -10.36
N SER A 63 12.35 0.03 -11.61
CA SER A 63 12.33 -0.97 -12.69
C SER A 63 11.64 -2.27 -12.27
N MET A 64 10.36 -2.20 -11.95
CA MET A 64 9.55 -3.34 -11.44
C MET A 64 10.08 -3.99 -10.16
N GLY A 65 10.85 -3.26 -9.34
CA GLY A 65 11.45 -3.78 -8.11
C GLY A 65 12.77 -4.53 -8.32
N MET A 66 13.28 -4.60 -9.56
CA MET A 66 14.57 -5.22 -9.86
C MET A 66 15.75 -4.35 -9.37
N SER A 67 15.59 -3.03 -9.41
CA SER A 67 16.55 -2.11 -8.79
C SER A 67 16.23 -1.94 -7.30
N MET A 68 17.27 -1.93 -6.48
CA MET A 68 17.11 -1.74 -5.03
C MET A 68 17.14 -0.26 -4.67
N ALA A 69 16.21 0.16 -3.81
CA ALA A 69 16.22 1.45 -3.13
C ALA A 69 15.69 1.26 -1.71
N ASP A 70 16.43 1.77 -0.71
CA ASP A 70 15.92 1.90 0.66
C ASP A 70 14.92 3.05 0.71
N ARG A 71 13.63 2.73 0.81
CA ARG A 71 12.56 3.74 0.77
C ARG A 71 12.23 4.27 2.18
N GLY A 72 12.82 3.71 3.22
CA GLY A 72 12.76 4.19 4.60
C GLY A 72 13.86 5.19 4.95
N ALA A 73 14.88 5.32 4.08
CA ALA A 73 15.96 6.28 4.24
C ALA A 73 15.45 7.73 4.37
N PRO A 74 16.17 8.61 5.11
CA PRO A 74 15.77 10.02 5.31
C PRO A 74 15.48 10.79 4.00
N LEU A 75 16.17 10.44 2.91
CA LEU A 75 15.96 11.01 1.58
C LEU A 75 14.48 10.92 1.11
N TRP A 76 13.77 9.87 1.50
CA TRP A 76 12.41 9.59 1.06
C TRP A 76 11.36 9.81 2.16
N LYS A 77 11.74 10.45 3.27
CA LYS A 77 10.90 10.58 4.47
C LYS A 77 9.51 11.11 4.15
N GLU A 78 9.40 12.22 3.43
CA GLU A 78 8.09 12.82 3.10
C GLU A 78 7.22 11.90 2.25
N LYS A 79 7.81 11.18 1.30
CA LYS A 79 7.09 10.23 0.47
C LYS A 79 6.65 9.00 1.25
N ARG A 80 7.46 8.53 2.19
CA ARG A 80 7.09 7.48 3.14
C ARG A 80 5.98 7.96 4.07
N ASP A 81 6.06 9.18 4.57
CA ASP A 81 5.04 9.78 5.44
C ASP A 81 3.68 9.87 4.72
N ARG A 82 3.67 10.15 3.42
CA ARG A 82 2.45 10.09 2.60
C ARG A 82 1.85 8.69 2.46
N TRP A 83 2.67 7.63 2.48
CA TRP A 83 2.15 6.26 2.57
C TRP A 83 1.58 5.97 3.94
N VAL A 84 2.30 6.38 5.00
CA VAL A 84 1.81 6.24 6.37
C VAL A 84 0.46 6.95 6.54
N SER A 85 0.25 8.13 5.95
CA SER A 85 -1.05 8.82 6.01
C SER A 85 -2.19 8.12 5.25
N ILE A 86 -1.90 7.21 4.31
CA ILE A 86 -2.92 6.35 3.70
C ILE A 86 -3.30 5.22 4.67
N CYS A 87 -2.31 4.65 5.36
CA CYS A 87 -2.52 3.61 6.36
C CYS A 87 -3.18 4.13 7.64
N ASP A 88 -3.03 5.42 7.92
CA ASP A 88 -3.53 6.09 9.13
C ASP A 88 -5.05 6.08 9.27
N ASP A 89 -5.78 5.85 8.18
CA ASP A 89 -7.23 5.71 8.23
C ASP A 89 -7.70 4.54 9.09
N CYS A 90 -6.87 3.50 9.24
CA CYS A 90 -7.24 2.26 9.94
C CYS A 90 -6.19 1.76 10.94
N HIS A 91 -4.96 2.28 10.90
CA HIS A 91 -3.86 1.83 11.74
C HIS A 91 -3.11 3.00 12.37
N SER A 92 -2.49 2.78 13.52
CA SER A 92 -1.61 3.81 14.09
C SER A 92 -0.43 4.12 13.15
N PRO A 93 0.07 5.37 13.11
CA PRO A 93 1.19 5.76 12.25
C PRO A 93 2.46 4.93 12.51
N ARG A 94 2.66 4.51 13.77
CA ARG A 94 3.80 3.67 14.17
C ARG A 94 3.71 2.29 13.53
N PHE A 95 2.56 1.62 13.66
CA PHE A 95 2.35 0.29 13.10
C PHE A 95 2.61 0.28 11.59
N ALA A 96 2.01 1.24 10.87
CA ALA A 96 2.20 1.36 9.42
C ALA A 96 3.67 1.60 9.05
N ARG A 97 4.35 2.51 9.75
CA ARG A 97 5.75 2.85 9.49
C ARG A 97 6.70 1.68 9.71
N GLU A 98 6.56 0.98 10.83
CA GLU A 98 7.42 -0.16 11.18
C GLU A 98 7.17 -1.34 10.21
N ASN A 99 5.92 -1.59 9.81
CA ASN A 99 5.63 -2.62 8.80
C ASN A 99 6.24 -2.29 7.42
N LEU A 100 6.16 -1.03 6.99
CA LEU A 100 6.82 -0.58 5.75
C LEU A 100 8.35 -0.58 5.85
N GLN A 101 8.91 -0.39 7.05
CA GLN A 101 10.34 -0.55 7.28
C GLN A 101 10.78 -2.02 7.11
N ALA A 102 9.98 -2.98 7.57
CA ALA A 102 10.27 -4.40 7.34
C ALA A 102 10.32 -4.77 5.84
N MET A 103 9.49 -4.12 5.01
CA MET A 103 9.58 -4.23 3.55
C MET A 103 10.93 -3.70 3.03
N ASP A 104 11.43 -2.57 3.54
CA ASP A 104 12.72 -2.01 3.13
C ASP A 104 13.89 -2.94 3.45
N GLU A 105 13.90 -3.53 4.65
CA GLU A 105 14.91 -4.51 5.05
C GLU A 105 14.86 -5.76 4.16
N SER A 106 13.65 -6.31 3.92
CA SER A 106 13.46 -7.46 3.04
C SER A 106 13.98 -7.20 1.61
N VAL A 107 13.79 -5.98 1.09
CA VAL A 107 14.29 -5.57 -0.23
C VAL A 107 15.82 -5.45 -0.24
N LYS A 108 16.44 -4.94 0.83
CA LYS A 108 17.90 -4.89 0.98
C LYS A 108 18.50 -6.30 1.02
N ASP A 109 17.91 -7.19 1.81
CA ASP A 109 18.35 -8.59 1.94
C ASP A 109 18.16 -9.39 0.66
N ALA A 110 17.06 -9.16 -0.07
CA ALA A 110 16.84 -9.77 -1.38
C ALA A 110 17.92 -9.34 -2.38
N ARG A 111 18.29 -8.05 -2.39
CA ARG A 111 19.39 -7.57 -3.24
C ARG A 111 20.73 -8.15 -2.81
N LEU A 112 20.96 -8.34 -1.51
CA LEU A 112 22.19 -8.96 -1.01
C LEU A 112 22.36 -10.38 -1.55
N LYS A 113 21.28 -11.18 -1.58
CA LYS A 113 21.31 -12.55 -2.14
C LYS A 113 21.57 -12.63 -3.64
N TYR A 114 21.21 -11.58 -4.39
CA TYR A 114 21.42 -11.53 -5.84
C TYR A 114 22.82 -11.03 -6.22
N ARG A 115 23.50 -10.30 -5.34
CA ARG A 115 24.88 -9.81 -5.58
C ARG A 115 25.87 -10.96 -5.60
#